data_AF-A0A968DK94-F1
#
_entry.id   AF-A0A968DK94-F1
#
_cell.length_a   1.000
_cell.length_b   1.000
_cell.length_c   1.000
_cell.angle_alpha   90.00
_cell.angle_beta   90.00
_cell.angle_gamma   90.00
#
_symmetry.space_group_name_H-M   'P 1'
#
loop_
_entity.id
_entity.type
_entity.pdbx_description
1 polymer ?
#
loop_
_entity_poly.entity_id
_entity_poly.type
_entity_poly.pdbx_seq_one_letter_code
_entity_poly.pdbx_strand_id
1 'polypeptide(L)'
;MNYQLLNPLRWRKSFLALILGGIIVVWFTFIDTYSIWARVELSQRKTELKEKKEQLKKETQVLKQKIENLETDPFLLERIAREEYGMKKEGETVYKIKEVE
;
A
#
# COMPACT_ATOMS: atom_id res chain seq x y z
N MET A 1 -9.74 -52.56 -12.89
CA MET A 1 -9.45 -51.79 -11.66
C MET A 1 -10.52 -52.13 -10.64
N ASN A 2 -10.16 -52.56 -9.43
CA ASN A 2 -11.12 -53.13 -8.49
C ASN A 2 -11.86 -52.02 -7.71
N TYR A 3 -13.03 -51.61 -8.19
CA TYR A 3 -13.82 -50.51 -7.63
C TYR A 3 -14.42 -50.78 -6.25
N GLN A 4 -14.27 -52.01 -5.73
CA GLN A 4 -14.82 -52.41 -4.44
C GLN A 4 -14.17 -51.68 -3.23
N LEU A 5 -12.94 -51.19 -3.39
CA LEU A 5 -12.23 -50.40 -2.37
C LEU A 5 -12.71 -48.94 -2.29
N LEU A 6 -13.39 -48.45 -3.33
CA LEU A 6 -13.84 -47.06 -3.47
C LEU A 6 -15.31 -46.88 -3.05
N ASN A 7 -15.97 -47.90 -2.50
CA ASN A 7 -17.37 -47.79 -2.10
C ASN A 7 -17.50 -47.42 -0.60
N PRO A 8 -17.75 -46.14 -0.26
CA PRO A 8 -17.79 -45.68 1.13
C PRO A 8 -18.97 -46.28 1.92
N LEU A 9 -20.02 -46.77 1.25
CA LEU A 9 -21.20 -47.35 1.89
C LEU A 9 -20.93 -48.70 2.61
N ARG A 10 -19.80 -49.35 2.30
CA ARG A 10 -19.40 -50.63 2.94
C ARG A 10 -18.60 -50.41 4.23
N TRP A 11 -18.21 -49.17 4.53
CA TRP A 11 -17.44 -48.84 5.72
C TRP A 11 -18.35 -48.72 6.94
N ARG A 12 -17.80 -49.01 8.13
CA ARG A 12 -18.56 -48.88 9.38
C ARG A 12 -19.00 -47.42 9.55
N LYS A 13 -20.27 -47.21 9.91
CA LYS A 13 -20.86 -45.87 10.09
C LYS A 13 -20.03 -44.96 11.00
N SER A 14 -19.43 -45.51 12.06
CA SER A 14 -18.55 -44.78 12.99
C SER A 14 -17.27 -44.27 12.33
N PHE A 15 -16.70 -45.02 11.38
CA PHE A 15 -15.51 -44.60 10.64
C PHE A 15 -15.82 -43.47 9.66
N LEU A 16 -16.96 -43.57 8.97
CA LEU A 16 -17.46 -42.47 8.12
C LEU A 16 -17.76 -41.21 8.93
N ALA A 17 -18.36 -41.35 10.12
CA ALA A 17 -18.63 -40.23 11.02
C ALA A 17 -17.33 -39.56 11.51
N LEU A 18 -16.29 -40.35 11.78
CA LEU A 18 -14.99 -39.83 12.20
C LEU A 18 -14.29 -39.06 11.05
N ILE A 19 -14.35 -39.58 9.83
CA ILE A 19 -13.84 -38.89 8.64
C ILE A 19 -14.60 -37.58 8.40
N LEU A 20 -15.94 -37.62 8.46
CA LEU A 20 -16.78 -36.44 8.27
C LEU A 20 -16.47 -35.38 9.35
N GLY A 21 -16.37 -35.78 10.61
CA GLY A 21 -16.00 -34.91 11.72
C GLY A 21 -14.60 -34.32 11.55
N GLY A 22 -13.62 -35.12 11.12
CA GLY A 22 -12.27 -34.64 10.83
C GLY A 22 -12.23 -33.60 9.72
N ILE A 23 -12.98 -33.80 8.62
CA ILE A 23 -13.11 -32.82 7.54
C ILE A 23 -13.73 -31.52 8.05
N ILE A 24 -14.77 -31.60 8.88
CA ILE A 24 -15.42 -30.42 9.47
C ILE A 24 -14.44 -29.65 10.36
N VAL A 25 -13.69 -30.34 11.22
CA VAL A 25 -12.67 -29.70 12.07
C VAL A 25 -11.61 -29.01 11.23
N VAL A 26 -11.05 -29.69 10.23
CA VAL A 26 -10.05 -29.11 9.32
C VAL A 26 -10.63 -27.90 8.55
N TRP A 27 -11.89 -27.98 8.13
CA TRP A 27 -12.57 -26.88 7.46
C TRP A 27 -12.68 -25.64 8.35
N PHE A 28 -13.15 -25.80 9.59
CA PHE A 28 -13.27 -24.69 10.53
C PHE A 28 -11.92 -24.10 10.94
N THR A 29 -10.86 -24.91 10.99
CA THR A 29 -9.52 -24.42 11.38
C THR A 29 -8.79 -23.73 10.23
N PHE A 30 -8.96 -24.18 8.98
CA PHE A 30 -8.17 -23.70 7.85
C PHE A 30 -8.95 -22.91 6.79
N ILE A 31 -10.23 -23.23 6.54
CA ILE A 31 -11.00 -22.68 5.41
C ILE A 31 -11.98 -21.58 5.87
N ASP A 32 -12.44 -21.62 7.12
CA ASP A 32 -13.39 -20.63 7.62
C ASP A 32 -12.78 -19.21 7.76
N THR A 33 -13.65 -18.20 7.69
CA THR A 33 -13.36 -16.74 7.65
C THR A 33 -12.59 -16.25 8.88
N TYR A 34 -12.62 -17.01 9.97
CA TYR A 34 -11.88 -16.75 11.21
C TYR A 34 -10.49 -17.40 11.27
N SER A 35 -9.98 -17.91 10.15
CA SER A 35 -8.65 -18.52 10.09
C SER A 35 -7.58 -17.57 10.63
N ILE A 36 -6.60 -18.15 11.31
CA ILE A 36 -5.46 -17.43 11.86
C ILE A 36 -4.73 -16.67 10.74
N TRP A 37 -4.70 -17.24 9.53
CA TRP A 37 -4.07 -16.63 8.37
C TRP A 37 -4.74 -15.32 7.96
N ALA A 38 -6.07 -15.29 7.86
CA ALA A 38 -6.81 -14.06 7.55
C ALA A 38 -6.54 -12.96 8.59
N ARG A 39 -6.43 -13.31 9.88
CA ARG A 39 -6.11 -12.35 10.94
C ARG A 39 -4.69 -11.78 10.81
N VAL A 40 -3.72 -12.63 10.48
CA VAL A 40 -2.32 -12.19 10.26
C VAL A 40 -2.25 -11.25 9.06
N GLU A 41 -2.88 -11.61 7.94
CA GLU A 41 -2.91 -10.77 6.74
C GLU A 41 -3.59 -9.43 7.01
N LEU A 42 -4.74 -9.42 7.68
CA LEU A 42 -5.43 -8.19 8.06
C LEU A 42 -4.58 -7.32 9.00
N SER A 43 -3.86 -7.93 9.93
CA SER A 43 -2.95 -7.21 10.83
C SER A 43 -1.78 -6.57 10.08
N GLN A 44 -1.19 -7.29 9.13
CA GLN A 44 -0.12 -6.77 8.26
C GLN A 44 -0.62 -5.60 7.41
N ARG A 45 -1.76 -5.76 6.72
CA ARG A 45 -2.39 -4.68 5.94
C ARG A 45 -2.71 -3.47 6.80
N LYS A 46 -3.18 -3.67 8.04
CA LYS A 46 -3.45 -2.58 8.99
C LYS A 46 -2.18 -1.81 9.35
N THR A 47 -1.07 -2.51 9.60
CA THR A 47 0.22 -1.89 9.91
C THR A 47 0.75 -1.11 8.71
N GLU A 48 0.73 -1.70 7.51
CA GLU A 48 1.15 -1.03 6.26
C GLU A 48 0.34 0.24 6.00
N LEU A 49 -0.99 0.18 6.13
CA LEU A 49 -1.85 1.35 5.96
C LEU A 49 -1.56 2.44 7.01
N LYS A 50 -1.21 2.04 8.23
CA LYS A 50 -0.85 2.99 9.30
C LYS A 50 0.47 3.68 9.00
N GLU A 51 1.48 2.93 8.54
CA GLU A 51 2.78 3.49 8.15
C GLU A 51 2.63 4.45 6.97
N LYS A 52 1.89 4.04 5.93
CA LYS A 52 1.60 4.88 4.77
C LYS A 52 0.88 6.17 5.16
N LYS A 53 -0.07 6.09 6.10
CA LYS A 53 -0.76 7.27 6.64
C LYS A 53 0.20 8.23 7.33
N GLU A 54 1.10 7.72 8.17
CA GLU A 54 2.09 8.57 8.86
C GLU A 54 3.09 9.20 7.89
N GLN A 55 3.52 8.47 6.86
CA GLN A 55 4.38 9.01 5.81
C GLN A 55 3.70 10.16 5.07
N LEU A 56 2.47 9.95 4.57
CA LEU A 56 1.71 10.99 3.87
C LEU A 56 1.44 12.22 4.75
N LYS A 57 1.24 12.02 6.05
CA LYS A 57 1.06 13.11 7.01
C LYS A 57 2.34 13.96 7.12
N LYS A 58 3.51 13.32 7.18
CA LYS A 58 4.81 14.02 7.18
C LYS A 58 5.04 14.77 5.88
N GLU A 59 4.77 14.15 4.73
CA GLU A 59 4.88 14.79 3.41
C GLU A 59 3.96 16.02 3.33
N THR A 60 2.73 15.91 3.80
CA THR A 60 1.78 17.02 3.87
C THR A 60 2.31 18.17 4.73
N GLN A 61 2.93 17.88 5.88
CA GLN A 61 3.50 18.91 6.75
C GLN A 61 4.67 19.63 6.06
N VAL A 62 5.56 18.88 5.39
CA VAL A 62 6.68 19.46 4.63
C VAL A 62 6.17 20.34 3.49
N LEU A 63 5.17 19.87 2.73
CA LEU A 63 4.55 20.63 1.65
C LEU A 63 3.90 21.92 2.16
N LYS A 64 3.19 21.87 3.28
CA LYS A 64 2.61 23.07 3.90
C LYS A 64 3.68 24.09 4.27
N GLN A 65 4.79 23.63 4.88
CA GLN A 65 5.90 24.53 5.19
C GLN A 65 6.50 25.16 3.92
N LYS A 66 6.64 24.38 2.84
CA LYS A 66 7.12 24.92 1.56
C LYS A 66 6.18 25.98 1.01
N ILE A 67 4.86 25.75 1.05
CA ILE A 67 3.87 26.73 0.60
C ILE A 67 3.97 28.01 1.43
N GLU A 68 4.01 27.88 2.77
CA GLU A 68 4.15 29.02 3.67
C GLU A 68 5.44 29.81 3.37
N ASN A 69 6.55 29.13 3.15
CA ASN A 69 7.81 29.80 2.80
C ASN A 69 7.74 30.53 1.44
N LEU A 70 7.04 29.97 0.46
CA LEU A 70 6.82 30.63 -0.84
C LEU A 70 5.93 31.87 -0.74
N GLU A 71 4.93 31.84 0.14
CA GLU A 71 4.02 32.97 0.35
C GLU A 71 4.66 34.08 1.20
N THR A 72 5.51 33.71 2.15
CA THR A 72 6.12 34.66 3.11
C THR A 72 7.48 35.20 2.66
N ASP A 73 8.19 34.53 1.76
CA ASP A 73 9.48 34.96 1.21
C ASP A 73 9.38 35.29 -0.30
N PRO A 74 9.17 36.57 -0.64
CA PRO A 74 9.13 37.04 -2.03
C PRO A 74 10.43 36.78 -2.80
N PHE A 75 11.58 36.75 -2.13
CA PHE A 75 12.87 36.52 -2.76
C PHE A 75 13.04 35.05 -3.16
N LEU A 76 12.61 34.12 -2.31
CA LEU A 76 12.55 32.70 -2.63
C LEU A 76 11.63 32.45 -3.84
N LEU A 77 10.45 33.08 -3.85
CA LEU A 77 9.50 32.98 -4.95
C LEU A 77 10.09 33.52 -6.26
N GLU A 78 10.72 34.70 -6.24
CA GLU A 78 11.36 35.29 -7.42
C GLU A 78 12.53 34.43 -7.93
N ARG A 79 13.35 33.87 -7.04
CA ARG A 79 14.42 32.95 -7.41
C ARG A 79 13.90 31.72 -8.13
N ILE A 80 12.89 31.05 -7.58
CA ILE A 80 12.30 29.85 -8.20
C ILE A 80 11.67 30.20 -9.56
N ALA A 81 10.95 31.33 -9.65
CA ALA A 81 10.36 31.77 -10.91
C ALA A 81 11.42 31.98 -12.00
N ARG A 82 12.57 32.58 -11.65
CA ARG A 82 13.67 32.85 -12.60
C ARG A 82 14.52 31.62 -12.91
N GLU A 83 14.94 30.86 -11.90
CA GLU A 83 15.90 29.75 -12.03
C GLU A 83 15.22 28.48 -12.58
N GLU A 84 14.07 28.08 -12.01
CA GLU A 84 13.40 26.82 -12.38
C GLU A 84 12.44 26.99 -13.55
N TYR A 85 11.73 28.12 -13.61
CA TYR A 85 10.69 28.35 -14.62
C TYR A 85 11.11 29.34 -15.72
N GLY A 86 12.29 29.97 -15.62
CA GLY A 86 12.79 30.91 -16.63
C GLY A 86 11.92 32.16 -16.80
N MET A 87 11.09 32.50 -15.81
CA MET A 87 10.19 33.65 -15.86
C MET A 87 10.96 34.96 -15.74
N LYS A 88 10.46 36.00 -16.39
CA LYS A 88 10.97 37.38 -16.32
C LYS A 88 9.81 38.35 -16.10
N LYS A 89 10.08 39.52 -15.52
CA LYS A 89 9.07 40.58 -15.42
C LYS A 89 8.83 41.23 -16.78
N GLU A 90 7.66 41.82 -16.98
CA GLU A 90 7.39 42.61 -18.18
C GLU A 90 8.39 43.77 -18.29
N GLY A 91 8.93 43.99 -19.49
CA GLY A 91 9.98 44.97 -19.74
C GLY A 91 11.42 44.48 -19.49
N GLU A 92 11.64 43.31 -18.90
CA GLU A 92 13.00 42.76 -18.72
C GLU A 92 13.56 42.14 -20.01
N THR A 93 14.85 42.38 -20.27
CA THR A 93 15.60 41.80 -21.39
C THR A 93 16.58 40.75 -20.85
N VAL A 94 16.44 39.50 -21.31
CA VAL A 94 17.27 38.37 -20.87
C VAL A 94 18.45 38.21 -21.83
N TYR A 95 19.67 38.27 -21.28
CA TYR A 95 20.90 38.04 -22.03
C TYR A 95 21.41 36.63 -21.77
N LYS A 96 21.60 35.84 -22.83
CA LYS A 96 22.34 34.56 -22.75
C LYS A 96 23.81 34.83 -23.02
N ILE A 97 24.63 34.69 -22.00
CA ILE A 97 26.09 34.75 -22.13
C ILE A 97 26.55 33.40 -22.65
N LYS A 98 27.27 33.38 -23.78
CA LYS A 98 27.98 32.18 -24.26
C LYS A 98 29.39 32.25 -23.70
N GLU A 99 29.89 31.14 -23.16
CA GLU A 99 31.32 31.03 -22.85
C GLU A 99 32.10 31.20 -24.15
N VAL A 100 33.07 32.09 -24.13
CA VAL A 100 33.99 32.32 -25.25
C VAL A 100 35.12 31.32 -25.05
N GLU A 101 35.19 30.32 -25.94
CA GLU A 101 36.34 29.40 -26.05
C GLU A 101 37.63 30.15 -26.40
#